data_AF-A0A7W8ER61-F1
#
_entry.id   AF-A0A7W8ER61-F1
#
_cell.length_a   1.000
_cell.length_b   1.000
_cell.length_c   1.000
_cell.angle_alpha   90.00
_cell.angle_beta   90.00
_cell.angle_gamma   90.00
#
_symmetry.space_group_name_H-M   'P 1'
#
loop_
_entity.id
_entity.type
_entity.pdbx_description
1 polymer ?
#
loop_
_entity_poly.entity_id
_entity_poly.type
_entity_poly.pdbx_seq_one_letter_code
_entity_poly.pdbx_strand_id
1 'polypeptide(L)'
;MSQEIKLIIVDLLRFNYLKVIAGDNKSRLDVIQKLYSKLSANSKLNKDDLFWNAFGMCERQLGNYSEAIKHLRTGISYAKNRRSGYVPYHAQNQLIVCLLERGVNEDIDTLEAYNNAIEVADLLIVQAEDEVHYGSGQAFHWHESLSTFLNIFVGKYSDSQRVRVIMALMKYVKFIKTKVSGWKEREAAAFMVAKVETFLRAHPLGR
;
A
#
# COMPACT_ATOMS: atom_id res chain seq x y z
N MET A 1 -15.42 25.61 -18.21
CA MET A 1 -14.18 25.03 -17.63
C MET A 1 -13.08 25.21 -18.67
N SER A 2 -12.01 25.94 -18.35
CA SER A 2 -10.95 26.25 -19.34
C SER A 2 -10.23 24.97 -19.78
N GLN A 3 -9.69 25.00 -21.00
CA GLN A 3 -8.94 23.88 -21.60
C GLN A 3 -7.68 23.52 -20.78
N GLU A 4 -7.12 24.51 -20.11
CA GLU A 4 -6.02 24.41 -19.16
C GLU A 4 -6.39 23.62 -17.90
N ILE A 5 -7.58 23.85 -17.33
CA ILE A 5 -8.11 23.06 -16.20
C ILE A 5 -8.32 21.60 -16.62
N LYS A 6 -8.76 21.34 -17.86
CA LYS A 6 -8.89 19.97 -18.37
C LYS A 6 -7.55 19.27 -18.49
N LEU A 7 -6.52 19.96 -18.99
CA LEU A 7 -5.15 19.43 -19.08
C LEU A 7 -4.56 19.15 -17.70
N ILE A 8 -4.69 20.09 -16.76
CA ILE A 8 -4.28 19.92 -15.35
C ILE A 8 -5.00 18.72 -14.71
N ILE A 9 -6.31 18.54 -14.97
CA ILE A 9 -7.06 17.38 -14.47
C ILE A 9 -6.54 16.08 -15.10
N VAL A 10 -6.30 16.03 -16.41
CA VAL A 10 -5.77 14.84 -17.10
C VAL A 10 -4.37 14.48 -16.60
N ASP A 11 -3.54 15.47 -16.30
CA ASP A 11 -2.16 15.28 -15.82
C ASP A 11 -2.10 14.96 -14.32
N LEU A 12 -2.97 15.54 -13.49
CA LEU A 12 -3.15 15.16 -12.08
C LEU A 12 -3.64 13.71 -11.93
N LEU A 13 -4.41 13.20 -12.90
CA LEU A 13 -4.92 11.84 -12.89
C LEU A 13 -3.87 10.78 -13.27
N ARG A 14 -2.64 11.18 -13.64
CA ARG A 14 -1.56 10.24 -13.94
C ARG A 14 -0.64 10.07 -12.72
N PHE A 15 -0.54 8.82 -12.26
CA PHE A 15 0.08 8.37 -11.01
C PHE A 15 1.48 8.90 -10.66
N ASN A 16 2.29 9.29 -11.64
CA ASN A 16 3.68 9.74 -11.41
C ASN A 16 3.85 11.27 -11.34
N TYR A 17 2.84 12.06 -11.67
CA TYR A 17 3.03 13.51 -11.83
C TYR A 17 2.83 14.30 -10.54
N LEU A 18 2.18 13.75 -9.52
CA LEU A 18 1.96 14.50 -8.27
C LEU A 18 3.29 14.94 -7.64
N LYS A 19 4.28 14.05 -7.54
CA LYS A 19 5.62 14.38 -7.02
C LYS A 19 6.34 15.41 -7.89
N VAL A 20 6.20 15.29 -9.21
CA VAL A 20 6.81 16.21 -10.19
C VAL A 20 6.19 17.61 -10.11
N ILE A 21 4.87 17.71 -10.06
CA ILE A 21 4.11 18.97 -10.03
C ILE A 21 4.25 19.67 -8.68
N ALA A 22 4.22 18.90 -7.58
CA ALA A 22 4.38 19.45 -6.25
C ALA A 22 5.81 19.91 -5.96
N GLY A 23 6.83 19.17 -6.43
CA GLY A 23 8.24 19.51 -6.18
C GLY A 23 8.55 19.70 -4.70
N ASP A 24 8.04 18.79 -3.85
CA ASP A 24 8.09 18.82 -2.38
C ASP A 24 7.49 20.09 -1.71
N ASN A 25 6.77 20.92 -2.47
CA ASN A 25 6.13 22.13 -1.95
C ASN A 25 4.77 21.80 -1.31
N LYS A 26 4.72 21.84 0.03
CA LYS A 26 3.50 21.60 0.82
C LYS A 26 2.33 22.51 0.42
N SER A 27 2.57 23.79 0.17
CA SER A 27 1.50 24.72 -0.24
C SER A 27 0.88 24.34 -1.58
N ARG A 28 1.67 23.79 -2.52
CA ARG A 28 1.13 23.26 -3.78
C ARG A 28 0.31 22.00 -3.56
N LEU A 29 0.79 21.08 -2.70
CA LEU A 29 0.03 19.88 -2.32
C LEU A 29 -1.31 20.24 -1.68
N ASP A 30 -1.37 21.24 -0.80
CA ASP A 30 -2.62 21.72 -0.20
C ASP A 30 -3.62 22.25 -1.26
N VAL A 31 -3.13 22.94 -2.29
CA VAL A 31 -3.96 23.42 -3.40
C VAL A 31 -4.51 22.24 -4.22
N ILE A 32 -3.66 21.25 -4.51
CA ILE A 32 -4.05 20.04 -5.24
C ILE A 32 -5.06 19.21 -4.41
N GLN A 33 -4.84 19.06 -3.11
CA GLN A 33 -5.75 18.38 -2.19
C GLN A 33 -7.13 19.03 -2.18
N LYS A 34 -7.19 20.37 -2.10
CA LYS A 34 -8.46 21.13 -2.16
C LYS A 34 -9.18 20.92 -3.49
N LEU A 35 -8.43 20.77 -4.59
CA LEU A 35 -9.01 20.46 -5.90
C LEU A 35 -9.60 19.04 -5.92
N TYR A 36 -8.87 18.02 -5.45
CA TYR A 36 -9.41 16.65 -5.33
C TYR A 36 -10.66 16.61 -4.45
N SER A 37 -10.63 17.28 -3.30
CA SER A 37 -11.78 17.38 -2.39
C SER A 37 -13.02 17.94 -3.10
N LYS A 38 -12.89 19.04 -3.85
CA LYS A 38 -13.99 19.59 -4.66
C LYS A 38 -14.46 18.64 -5.76
N LEU A 39 -13.53 17.98 -6.45
CA LEU A 39 -13.84 17.03 -7.52
C LEU A 39 -14.54 15.76 -7.01
N SER A 40 -14.34 15.39 -5.74
CA SER A 40 -14.98 14.22 -5.13
C SER A 40 -16.51 14.31 -5.06
N ALA A 41 -17.09 15.52 -5.17
CA ALA A 41 -18.54 15.71 -5.26
C ALA A 41 -19.09 15.42 -6.68
N ASN A 42 -18.24 15.27 -7.69
CA ASN A 42 -18.66 14.97 -9.05
C ASN A 42 -19.06 13.50 -9.19
N SER A 43 -20.32 13.25 -9.53
CA SER A 43 -20.89 11.89 -9.64
C SER A 43 -20.26 10.99 -10.72
N LYS A 44 -19.51 11.57 -11.67
CA LYS A 44 -18.75 10.81 -12.66
C LYS A 44 -17.36 10.43 -12.15
N LEU A 45 -16.69 11.32 -11.41
CA LEU A 45 -15.34 11.09 -10.91
C LEU A 45 -15.34 10.29 -9.61
N ASN A 46 -16.35 10.44 -8.77
CA ASN A 46 -16.39 9.80 -7.45
C ASN A 46 -16.64 8.28 -7.51
N LYS A 47 -16.81 7.71 -8.70
CA LYS A 47 -16.87 6.26 -8.97
C LYS A 47 -15.63 5.75 -9.70
N ASP A 48 -14.67 6.61 -10.01
CA ASP A 48 -13.42 6.27 -10.68
C ASP A 48 -12.38 5.87 -9.63
N ASP A 49 -11.82 4.67 -9.77
CA ASP A 49 -10.82 4.12 -8.86
C ASP A 49 -9.47 4.84 -8.93
N LEU A 50 -9.05 5.32 -10.11
CA LEU A 50 -7.79 6.04 -10.28
C LEU A 50 -7.87 7.42 -9.65
N PHE A 51 -9.03 8.07 -9.74
CA PHE A 51 -9.29 9.32 -9.03
C PHE A 51 -9.03 9.16 -7.53
N TRP A 52 -9.63 8.14 -6.91
CA TRP A 52 -9.46 7.88 -5.48
C TRP A 52 -8.05 7.44 -5.11
N ASN A 53 -7.39 6.67 -5.98
CA ASN A 53 -5.98 6.32 -5.78
C ASN A 53 -5.09 7.57 -5.77
N ALA A 54 -5.25 8.46 -6.75
CA ALA A 54 -4.48 9.70 -6.83
C ALA A 54 -4.77 10.64 -5.65
N PHE A 55 -6.03 10.71 -5.20
CA PHE A 55 -6.40 11.49 -4.02
C PHE A 55 -5.76 10.92 -2.74
N GLY A 56 -5.79 9.59 -2.57
CA GLY A 56 -5.12 8.91 -1.46
C GLY A 56 -3.61 9.16 -1.43
N MET A 57 -2.94 9.14 -2.60
CA MET A 57 -1.53 9.50 -2.72
C MET A 57 -1.26 10.96 -2.30
N CYS A 58 -2.16 11.88 -2.66
CA CYS A 58 -2.05 13.28 -2.26
C CYS A 58 -2.17 13.47 -0.74
N GLU A 59 -3.13 12.81 -0.11
CA GLU A 59 -3.29 12.85 1.35
C GLU A 59 -2.07 12.22 2.05
N ARG A 60 -1.56 11.10 1.53
CA ARG A 60 -0.35 10.44 2.07
C ARG A 60 0.87 11.38 2.01
N GLN A 61 1.08 12.06 0.89
CA GLN A 61 2.19 13.00 0.71
C GLN A 61 2.09 14.22 1.67
N LEU A 62 0.87 14.58 2.08
CA LEU A 62 0.63 15.61 3.08
C LEU A 62 0.79 15.12 4.53
N GLY A 63 0.98 13.81 4.74
CA GLY A 63 1.01 13.18 6.06
C GLY A 63 -0.38 12.90 6.65
N ASN A 64 -1.45 13.07 5.87
CA ASN A 64 -2.83 12.83 6.31
C ASN A 64 -3.19 11.34 6.15
N TYR A 65 -2.50 10.46 6.88
CA TYR A 65 -2.55 9.03 6.62
C TYR A 65 -3.94 8.40 6.77
N SER A 66 -4.75 8.84 7.75
CA SER A 66 -6.11 8.33 7.95
C SER A 66 -7.03 8.57 6.73
N GLU A 67 -7.02 9.78 6.18
CA GLU A 67 -7.79 10.09 4.96
C GLU A 67 -7.19 9.42 3.73
N ALA A 68 -5.86 9.31 3.65
CA ALA A 68 -5.19 8.58 2.58
C ALA A 68 -5.65 7.11 2.51
N ILE A 69 -5.66 6.40 3.63
CA ILE A 69 -6.12 5.00 3.72
C ILE A 69 -7.58 4.88 3.26
N LYS A 70 -8.45 5.79 3.70
CA LYS A 70 -9.87 5.81 3.32
C LYS A 70 -10.04 5.99 1.81
N HIS A 71 -9.33 6.93 1.20
CA HIS A 71 -9.36 7.14 -0.25
C HIS A 71 -8.80 5.94 -1.02
N LEU A 72 -7.67 5.36 -0.59
CA LEU A 72 -7.07 4.19 -1.24
C LEU A 72 -8.02 2.98 -1.19
N ARG A 73 -8.63 2.70 -0.05
CA ARG A 73 -9.66 1.64 0.09
C ARG A 73 -10.89 1.93 -0.77
N THR A 74 -11.29 3.19 -0.90
CA THR A 74 -12.39 3.61 -1.79
C THR A 74 -12.05 3.31 -3.25
N GLY A 75 -10.83 3.64 -3.69
CA GLY A 75 -10.35 3.29 -5.04
C GLY A 75 -10.35 1.78 -5.29
N ILE A 76 -9.83 0.99 -4.35
CA ILE A 76 -9.84 -0.48 -4.43
C ILE A 76 -11.28 -1.02 -4.54
N SER A 77 -12.22 -0.46 -3.78
CA SER A 77 -13.63 -0.87 -3.85
C SER A 77 -14.27 -0.55 -5.21
N TYR A 78 -13.93 0.59 -5.82
CA TYR A 78 -14.45 0.97 -7.14
C TYR A 78 -13.78 0.24 -8.31
N ALA A 79 -12.58 -0.31 -8.11
CA ALA A 79 -11.85 -1.08 -9.12
C ALA A 79 -12.69 -2.24 -9.70
N LYS A 80 -13.58 -2.84 -8.89
CA LYS A 80 -14.51 -3.89 -9.31
C LYS A 80 -15.45 -3.47 -10.45
N ASN A 81 -15.65 -2.16 -10.64
CA ASN A 81 -16.53 -1.62 -11.67
C ASN A 81 -15.86 -1.53 -13.05
N ARG A 82 -14.54 -1.79 -13.17
CA ARG A 82 -13.82 -1.67 -14.44
C ARG A 82 -14.12 -2.82 -15.40
N ARG A 83 -13.64 -4.00 -15.04
CA ARG A 83 -13.80 -5.24 -15.81
C ARG A 83 -13.61 -6.42 -14.87
N SER A 84 -14.25 -7.54 -15.20
CA SER A 84 -14.03 -8.79 -14.48
C SER A 84 -12.54 -9.14 -14.48
N GLY A 85 -12.02 -9.52 -13.31
CA GLY A 85 -10.60 -9.86 -13.12
C GLY A 85 -9.64 -8.67 -13.07
N TYR A 86 -10.11 -7.41 -13.07
CA TYR A 86 -9.22 -6.28 -12.80
C TYR A 86 -8.78 -6.28 -11.34
N VAL A 87 -7.46 -6.25 -11.13
CA VAL A 87 -6.86 -6.11 -9.79
C VAL A 87 -6.19 -4.73 -9.71
N PRO A 88 -6.55 -3.89 -8.72
CA PRO A 88 -6.00 -2.54 -8.59
C PRO A 88 -4.63 -2.54 -7.91
N TYR A 89 -3.63 -3.21 -8.49
CA TYR A 89 -2.32 -3.42 -7.87
C TYR A 89 -1.65 -2.11 -7.43
N HIS A 90 -1.77 -1.03 -8.21
CA HIS A 90 -1.22 0.27 -7.85
C HIS A 90 -1.84 0.84 -6.56
N ALA A 91 -3.17 0.81 -6.42
CA ALA A 91 -3.85 1.32 -5.22
C ALA A 91 -3.54 0.45 -3.99
N GLN A 92 -3.44 -0.86 -4.18
CA GLN A 92 -3.03 -1.80 -3.13
C GLN A 92 -1.59 -1.56 -2.67
N ASN A 93 -0.66 -1.30 -3.59
CA ASN A 93 0.72 -0.93 -3.25
C ASN A 93 0.78 0.38 -2.47
N GLN A 94 0.05 1.41 -2.90
CA GLN A 94 -0.03 2.67 -2.14
C GLN A 94 -0.66 2.46 -0.77
N LEU A 95 -1.62 1.54 -0.63
CA LEU A 95 -2.22 1.20 0.66
C LEU A 95 -1.22 0.49 1.59
N ILE A 96 -0.45 -0.49 1.09
CA ILE A 96 0.63 -1.13 1.86
C ILE A 96 1.57 -0.06 2.42
N VAL A 97 2.08 0.82 1.55
CA VAL A 97 2.99 1.90 1.94
C VAL A 97 2.35 2.80 2.99
N CYS A 98 1.11 3.22 2.77
CA CYS A 98 0.42 4.12 3.69
C CYS A 98 0.20 3.51 5.07
N LEU A 99 -0.16 2.22 5.15
CA LEU A 99 -0.37 1.51 6.42
C LEU A 99 0.93 1.39 7.22
N LEU A 100 2.03 1.07 6.52
CA LEU A 100 3.35 0.94 7.12
C LEU A 100 3.89 2.30 7.57
N GLU A 101 3.84 3.32 6.71
CA GLU A 101 4.26 4.68 7.03
C GLU A 101 3.46 5.27 8.19
N ARG A 102 2.15 5.06 8.23
CA ARG A 102 1.31 5.54 9.34
C ARG A 102 1.76 4.95 10.67
N GLY A 103 1.99 3.63 10.74
CA GLY A 103 2.44 3.03 11.99
C GLY A 103 3.87 3.39 12.41
N VAL A 104 4.70 3.84 11.48
CA VAL A 104 6.06 4.34 11.79
C VAL A 104 6.04 5.81 12.23
N ASN A 105 5.14 6.63 11.68
CA ASN A 105 5.16 8.08 11.87
C ASN A 105 4.08 8.61 12.83
N GLU A 106 3.02 7.84 13.08
CA GLU A 106 1.94 8.19 14.00
C GLU A 106 1.89 7.22 15.19
N ASP A 107 1.38 7.71 16.32
CA ASP A 107 1.04 6.85 17.46
C ASP A 107 -0.31 6.18 17.21
N ILE A 108 -0.28 4.98 16.63
CA ILE A 108 -1.46 4.13 16.44
C ILE A 108 -1.55 3.08 17.54
N ASP A 109 -2.77 2.73 17.94
CA ASP A 109 -2.98 1.72 18.96
C ASP A 109 -2.59 0.31 18.46
N THR A 110 -2.32 -0.58 19.42
CA THR A 110 -1.87 -1.96 19.13
C THR A 110 -2.87 -2.77 18.32
N LEU A 111 -4.18 -2.56 18.48
CA LEU A 111 -5.21 -3.27 17.73
C LEU A 111 -5.23 -2.79 16.27
N GLU A 112 -5.12 -1.49 16.04
CA GLU A 112 -4.99 -0.91 14.71
C GLU A 112 -3.70 -1.39 14.02
N ALA A 113 -2.57 -1.36 14.71
CA ALA A 113 -1.30 -1.89 14.19
C ALA A 113 -1.40 -3.38 13.81
N TYR A 114 -2.05 -4.19 14.65
CA TYR A 114 -2.31 -5.60 14.37
C TYR A 114 -3.15 -5.78 13.10
N ASN A 115 -4.25 -5.03 12.96
CA ASN A 115 -5.11 -5.10 11.78
C ASN A 115 -4.34 -4.70 10.51
N ASN A 116 -3.54 -3.64 10.60
CA ASN A 116 -2.69 -3.18 9.50
C ASN A 116 -1.66 -4.25 9.10
N ALA A 117 -1.05 -4.96 10.07
CA ALA A 117 -0.10 -6.04 9.77
C ALA A 117 -0.74 -7.19 8.99
N ILE A 118 -1.97 -7.58 9.36
CA ILE A 118 -2.72 -8.62 8.65
C ILE A 118 -3.07 -8.17 7.24
N GLU A 119 -3.62 -6.95 7.10
CA GLU A 119 -3.99 -6.39 5.79
C GLU A 119 -2.77 -6.27 4.87
N VAL A 120 -1.62 -5.80 5.39
CA VAL A 120 -0.37 -5.73 4.63
C VAL A 120 0.06 -7.12 4.17
N ALA A 121 0.03 -8.15 5.03
CA ALA A 121 0.42 -9.50 4.65
C ALA A 121 -0.50 -10.08 3.55
N ASP A 122 -1.81 -9.85 3.64
CA ASP A 122 -2.76 -10.29 2.62
C ASP A 122 -2.56 -9.54 1.29
N LEU A 123 -2.36 -8.22 1.33
CA LEU A 123 -2.07 -7.42 0.13
C LEU A 123 -0.76 -7.85 -0.52
N LEU A 124 0.29 -8.13 0.26
CA LEU A 124 1.57 -8.61 -0.26
C LEU A 124 1.43 -9.96 -1.00
N ILE A 125 0.53 -10.85 -0.58
CA ILE A 125 0.24 -12.09 -1.33
C ILE A 125 -0.36 -11.75 -2.71
N VAL A 126 -1.33 -10.84 -2.76
CA VAL A 126 -1.94 -10.39 -4.03
C VAL A 126 -0.86 -9.79 -4.94
N GLN A 127 0.04 -8.96 -4.40
CA GLN A 127 1.14 -8.40 -5.19
C GLN A 127 2.12 -9.47 -5.67
N ALA A 128 2.45 -10.46 -4.84
CA ALA A 128 3.29 -11.58 -5.26
C ALA A 128 2.62 -12.44 -6.34
N GLU A 129 1.29 -12.51 -6.39
CA GLU A 129 0.55 -13.16 -7.46
C GLU A 129 0.67 -12.40 -8.79
N ASP A 130 0.68 -11.06 -8.76
CA ASP A 130 1.00 -10.24 -9.94
C ASP A 130 2.38 -10.57 -10.50
N GLU A 131 3.37 -10.77 -9.63
CA GLU A 131 4.74 -11.12 -9.99
C GLU A 131 4.90 -12.48 -10.65
N VAL A 132 3.96 -13.40 -10.41
CA VAL A 132 3.89 -14.69 -11.13
C VAL A 132 3.55 -14.44 -12.59
N HIS A 133 2.66 -13.48 -12.87
CA HIS A 133 2.12 -13.23 -14.20
C HIS A 133 2.94 -12.21 -15.01
N TYR A 134 3.46 -11.16 -14.37
CA TYR A 134 4.07 -10.02 -15.06
C TYR A 134 5.54 -9.75 -14.70
N GLY A 135 6.02 -10.25 -13.55
CA GLY A 135 7.46 -10.32 -13.21
C GLY A 135 8.21 -8.98 -13.08
N SER A 136 7.59 -7.94 -12.54
CA SER A 136 8.17 -6.58 -12.45
C SER A 136 9.05 -6.30 -11.22
N GLY A 137 9.06 -7.19 -10.22
CA GLY A 137 9.80 -7.08 -8.96
C GLY A 137 9.20 -6.12 -7.92
N GLN A 138 8.15 -5.37 -8.26
CA GLN A 138 7.59 -4.29 -7.43
C GLN A 138 7.02 -4.78 -6.10
N ALA A 139 6.46 -5.99 -6.07
CA ALA A 139 5.85 -6.56 -4.87
C ALA A 139 6.84 -6.77 -3.70
N PHE A 140 8.14 -6.73 -3.96
CA PHE A 140 9.18 -7.15 -3.02
C PHE A 140 10.00 -5.98 -2.44
N HIS A 141 9.76 -4.74 -2.86
CA HIS A 141 10.52 -3.57 -2.38
C HIS A 141 10.09 -3.04 -1.01
N TRP A 142 9.08 -3.64 -0.38
CA TRP A 142 8.50 -3.14 0.89
C TRP A 142 9.20 -3.68 2.15
N HIS A 143 10.32 -4.39 2.00
CA HIS A 143 10.96 -5.11 3.10
C HIS A 143 11.43 -4.20 4.25
N GLU A 144 11.93 -2.99 3.97
CA GLU A 144 12.45 -2.07 4.99
C GLU A 144 11.32 -1.50 5.84
N SER A 145 10.29 -0.95 5.18
CA SER A 145 9.10 -0.40 5.85
C SER A 145 8.38 -1.48 6.66
N LEU A 146 8.23 -2.69 6.11
CA LEU A 146 7.63 -3.81 6.83
C LEU A 146 8.45 -4.21 8.05
N SER A 147 9.78 -4.35 7.91
CA SER A 147 10.65 -4.71 9.03
C SER A 147 10.61 -3.67 10.15
N THR A 148 10.64 -2.39 9.77
CA THR A 148 10.57 -1.26 10.72
C THR A 148 9.25 -1.29 11.49
N PHE A 149 8.13 -1.40 10.77
CA PHE A 149 6.81 -1.49 11.38
C PHE A 149 6.70 -2.69 12.34
N LEU A 150 7.14 -3.88 11.92
CA LEU A 150 7.06 -5.08 12.75
C LEU A 150 7.92 -4.95 14.01
N ASN A 151 9.12 -4.37 13.92
CA ASN A 151 9.99 -4.16 15.08
C ASN A 151 9.35 -3.22 16.13
N ILE A 152 8.53 -2.25 15.70
CA ILE A 152 7.83 -1.34 16.61
C ILE A 152 6.70 -2.05 17.37
N PHE A 153 5.94 -2.92 16.70
CA PHE A 153 4.68 -3.42 17.24
C PHE A 153 4.68 -4.90 17.67
N VAL A 154 5.57 -5.74 17.16
CA VAL A 154 5.52 -7.20 17.45
C VAL A 154 5.60 -7.52 18.94
N GLY A 155 6.40 -6.74 19.70
CA GLY A 155 6.53 -6.89 21.15
C GLY A 155 5.34 -6.33 21.94
N LYS A 156 4.48 -5.53 21.31
CA LYS A 156 3.28 -4.93 21.91
C LYS A 156 2.03 -5.80 21.71
N TYR A 157 2.04 -6.70 20.73
CA TYR A 157 0.93 -7.59 20.44
C TYR A 157 0.68 -8.59 21.58
N SER A 158 -0.59 -8.93 21.80
CA SER A 158 -0.94 -10.10 22.59
C SER A 158 -0.41 -11.37 21.92
N ASP A 159 -0.28 -12.46 22.67
CA ASP A 159 0.20 -13.74 22.12
C ASP A 159 -0.65 -14.22 20.93
N SER A 160 -1.98 -14.06 21.01
CA SER A 160 -2.89 -14.44 19.94
C SER A 160 -2.73 -13.58 18.69
N GLN A 161 -2.54 -12.26 18.85
CA GLN A 161 -2.26 -11.34 17.75
C GLN A 161 -0.90 -11.66 17.11
N ARG A 162 0.14 -11.85 17.92
CA ARG A 162 1.49 -12.20 17.45
C ARG A 162 1.49 -13.48 16.64
N VAL A 163 0.84 -14.54 17.13
CA VAL A 163 0.69 -15.82 16.41
C VAL A 163 0.02 -15.63 15.05
N ARG A 164 -1.05 -14.83 14.97
CA ARG A 164 -1.74 -14.56 13.70
C ARG A 164 -0.89 -13.79 12.71
N VAL A 165 -0.16 -12.77 13.15
CA VAL A 165 0.77 -12.01 12.28
C VAL A 165 1.88 -12.92 11.76
N ILE A 166 2.49 -13.73 12.63
CA ILE A 166 3.52 -14.71 12.23
C ILE A 166 2.96 -15.68 11.19
N MET A 167 1.77 -16.24 11.40
CA MET A 167 1.14 -17.16 10.44
C MET A 167 0.84 -16.49 9.10
N ALA A 168 0.38 -15.23 9.10
CA ALA A 168 0.13 -14.48 7.87
C ALA A 168 1.42 -14.26 7.07
N LEU A 169 2.52 -13.88 7.75
CA LEU A 169 3.83 -13.71 7.12
C LEU A 169 4.43 -15.05 6.63
N MET A 170 4.25 -16.14 7.39
CA MET A 170 4.63 -17.48 6.93
C MET A 170 3.88 -17.90 5.68
N LYS A 171 2.57 -17.61 5.60
CA LYS A 171 1.76 -17.86 4.40
C LYS A 171 2.29 -17.07 3.21
N TYR A 172 2.64 -15.81 3.39
CA TYR A 172 3.24 -14.98 2.35
C TYR A 172 4.58 -15.54 1.84
N VAL A 173 5.51 -15.87 2.75
CA VAL A 173 6.80 -16.47 2.36
C VAL A 173 6.59 -17.81 1.63
N LYS A 174 5.70 -18.66 2.14
CA LYS A 174 5.36 -19.93 1.51
C LYS A 174 4.80 -19.72 0.10
N PHE A 175 3.94 -18.72 -0.10
CA PHE A 175 3.40 -18.38 -1.41
C PHE A 175 4.53 -18.05 -2.39
N ILE A 176 5.43 -17.12 -2.04
CA ILE A 176 6.56 -16.74 -2.91
C ILE A 176 7.38 -17.97 -3.28
N LYS A 177 7.79 -18.77 -2.28
CA LYS A 177 8.64 -19.94 -2.48
C LYS A 177 8.03 -21.02 -3.37
N THR A 178 6.70 -21.08 -3.44
CA THR A 178 5.97 -22.13 -4.16
C THR A 178 5.41 -21.68 -5.50
N LYS A 179 5.12 -20.39 -5.66
CA LYS A 179 4.41 -19.84 -6.84
C LYS A 179 5.25 -18.90 -7.68
N VAL A 180 6.22 -18.20 -7.11
CA VAL A 180 7.04 -17.24 -7.86
C VAL A 180 8.26 -17.96 -8.44
N SER A 181 8.20 -18.26 -9.74
CA SER A 181 9.28 -18.93 -10.47
C SER A 181 10.57 -18.11 -10.46
N GLY A 182 11.67 -18.76 -10.10
CA GLY A 182 12.99 -18.13 -10.05
C GLY A 182 13.13 -17.06 -8.96
N TRP A 183 12.35 -17.13 -7.88
CA TRP A 183 12.38 -16.09 -6.83
C TRP A 183 13.75 -15.93 -6.17
N LYS A 184 14.62 -16.95 -6.18
CA LYS A 184 15.97 -16.88 -5.60
C LYS A 184 16.90 -16.04 -6.46
N GLU A 185 16.69 -16.07 -7.77
CA GLU A 185 17.46 -15.36 -8.77
C GLU A 185 16.97 -13.91 -8.95
N ARG A 186 15.75 -13.61 -8.48
CA ARG A 186 15.21 -12.25 -8.42
C ARG A 186 15.67 -11.57 -7.13
N GLU A 187 16.64 -10.67 -7.23
CA GLU A 187 17.26 -9.98 -6.09
C GLU A 187 16.23 -9.45 -5.07
N ALA A 188 15.23 -8.68 -5.52
CA ALA A 188 14.21 -8.11 -4.65
C ALA A 188 13.39 -9.20 -3.92
N ALA A 189 12.99 -10.27 -4.62
CA ALA A 189 12.20 -11.36 -4.05
C ALA A 189 13.02 -12.16 -3.03
N ALA A 190 14.27 -12.49 -3.38
CA ALA A 190 15.20 -13.19 -2.49
C ALA A 190 15.45 -12.38 -1.22
N PHE A 191 15.64 -11.07 -1.34
CA PHE A 191 15.86 -10.18 -0.21
C PHE A 191 14.62 -10.06 0.69
N MET A 192 13.44 -9.86 0.11
CA MET A 192 12.18 -9.83 0.85
C MET A 192 11.96 -11.12 1.64
N VAL A 193 12.13 -12.27 0.99
CA VAL A 193 12.02 -13.59 1.66
C VAL A 193 13.03 -13.71 2.80
N ALA A 194 14.30 -13.38 2.55
CA ALA A 194 15.36 -13.48 3.57
C ALA A 194 15.07 -12.58 4.80
N LYS A 195 14.58 -11.36 4.58
CA LYS A 195 14.21 -10.42 5.66
C LYS A 195 13.04 -10.94 6.47
N VAL A 196 11.95 -11.37 5.82
CA VAL A 196 10.78 -11.91 6.53
C VAL A 196 11.14 -13.21 7.26
N GLU A 197 11.92 -14.11 6.67
CA GLU A 197 12.36 -15.34 7.35
C GLU A 197 13.27 -15.07 8.56
N THR A 198 14.10 -14.03 8.50
CA THR A 198 14.91 -13.61 9.65
C THR A 198 14.02 -13.13 10.78
N PHE A 199 13.01 -12.31 10.48
CA PHE A 199 12.00 -11.91 11.45
C PHE A 199 11.25 -13.11 12.06
N LEU A 200 10.81 -14.05 11.23
CA LEU A 200 10.10 -15.26 11.67
C LEU A 200 10.95 -16.15 12.58
N ARG A 201 12.24 -16.32 12.28
CA ARG A 201 13.17 -17.08 13.15
C ARG A 201 13.37 -16.43 14.52
N ALA A 202 13.34 -15.10 14.58
CA ALA A 202 13.43 -14.37 15.85
C ALA A 202 12.14 -14.48 16.68
N HIS A 203 11.01 -14.83 16.06
CA HIS A 203 9.69 -14.90 16.69
C HIS A 203 9.01 -16.26 16.38
N PRO A 204 9.49 -17.38 16.94
CA PRO A 204 8.92 -18.70 16.67
C PRO A 204 7.50 -18.85 17.23
N LEU A 205 6.68 -19.66 16.57
CA LEU A 205 5.39 -20.11 17.11
C LEU A 205 5.65 -21.09 18.26
N GLY A 206 5.39 -20.65 19.50
CA GLY A 206 5.58 -21.45 20.71
C GLY A 206 6.83 -21.05 21.50
N ARG A 207 6.60 -20.29 22.57
CA ARG A 207 7.39 -20.31 23.79
C ARG A 207 6.41 -20.45 24.95
#